data_AF-A0A4Q4UD29-F1
#
_entry.id   AF-A0A4Q4UD29-F1
#
_cell.length_a   1.000
_cell.length_b   1.000
_cell.length_c   1.000
_cell.angle_alpha   90.00
_cell.angle_beta   90.00
_cell.angle_gamma   90.00
#
_symmetry.space_group_name_H-M   'P 1'
#
loop_
_entity.id
_entity.type
_entity.pdbx_description
1 polymer ?
#
loop_
_entity_poly.entity_id
_entity_poly.type
_entity_poly.pdbx_seq_one_letter_code
_entity_poly.pdbx_strand_id
1 'polypeptide(L)'
;MDLKRFLRHRRPIDVTFPPGTDFDPLFRPWGVTIYRTAYDAMDSDGNWQALLDNIQKHLREELLARGEKGQDNETVNAAQKLLSLFRLDARSDAQALAGASMDQLRETYNAGAAGGGSQ
;
A
#
# COMPACT_ATOMS: atom_id res chain seq x y z
N MET A 1 -1.04 -16.58 2.24
CA MET A 1 -1.93 -15.48 2.66
C MET A 1 -3.34 -15.80 2.20
N ASP A 2 -4.34 -15.72 3.08
CA ASP A 2 -5.76 -15.84 2.73
C ASP A 2 -6.28 -14.46 2.28
N LEU A 3 -6.59 -14.32 0.99
CA LEU A 3 -7.00 -13.06 0.37
C LEU A 3 -8.35 -12.56 0.91
N LYS A 4 -9.31 -13.47 1.14
CA LYS A 4 -10.63 -13.11 1.65
C LYS A 4 -10.52 -12.62 3.07
N ARG A 5 -9.76 -13.34 3.91
CA ARG A 5 -9.48 -12.91 5.28
C ARG A 5 -8.77 -11.57 5.27
N PHE A 6 -7.78 -11.36 4.41
CA PHE A 6 -7.07 -10.09 4.35
C PHE A 6 -7.99 -8.93 3.94
N LEU A 7 -8.80 -9.11 2.90
CA LEU A 7 -9.78 -8.11 2.47
C LEU A 7 -10.82 -7.80 3.56
N ARG A 8 -11.28 -8.80 4.33
CA ARG A 8 -12.22 -8.59 5.45
C ARG A 8 -11.68 -7.65 6.52
N HIS A 9 -10.39 -7.75 6.87
CA HIS A 9 -9.76 -6.83 7.83
C HIS A 9 -9.65 -5.39 7.32
N ARG A 10 -9.84 -5.18 6.01
CA ARG A 10 -9.85 -3.85 5.40
C ARG A 10 -11.23 -3.19 5.44
N ARG A 11 -12.28 -3.91 5.85
CA ARG A 11 -13.59 -3.28 6.11
C ARG A 11 -13.50 -2.38 7.35
N PRO A 12 -14.32 -1.32 7.44
CA PRO A 12 -14.52 -0.61 8.68
C PRO A 12 -15.10 -1.59 9.71
N ILE A 13 -14.47 -1.65 10.88
CA ILE A 13 -15.00 -2.37 12.04
C ILE A 13 -16.01 -1.40 12.67
N ASP A 14 -17.21 -1.88 13.03
CA ASP A 14 -18.28 -1.13 13.73
C ASP A 14 -19.19 -0.18 12.92
N VAL A 15 -19.65 -0.58 11.72
CA VAL A 15 -20.75 0.15 11.07
C VAL A 15 -21.82 -0.82 10.60
N THR A 16 -23.05 -0.63 11.10
CA THR A 16 -24.27 -1.21 10.54
C THR A 16 -24.59 -0.48 9.25
N PHE A 17 -24.49 -1.18 8.13
CA PHE A 17 -24.78 -0.61 6.82
C PHE A 17 -26.19 -0.99 6.35
N PRO A 18 -26.95 -0.05 5.77
CA PRO A 18 -28.24 -0.38 5.17
C PRO A 18 -28.09 -1.42 4.03
N PRO A 19 -29.13 -2.23 3.77
CA PRO A 19 -29.15 -3.14 2.63
C PRO A 19 -28.90 -2.38 1.32
N GLY A 20 -28.00 -2.90 0.47
CA GLY A 20 -27.64 -2.25 -0.80
C GLY A 20 -26.52 -1.21 -0.70
N THR A 21 -25.86 -1.07 0.46
CA THR A 21 -24.68 -0.21 0.58
C THR A 21 -23.56 -0.75 -0.30
N ASP A 22 -23.04 0.11 -1.18
CA ASP A 22 -21.80 -0.15 -1.88
C ASP A 22 -20.64 -0.09 -0.88
N PHE A 23 -19.98 -1.23 -0.67
CA PHE A 23 -18.85 -1.35 0.26
C PHE A 23 -17.53 -0.93 -0.38
N ASP A 24 -17.49 -0.72 -1.70
CA ASP A 24 -16.27 -0.38 -2.41
C ASP A 24 -15.55 0.90 -1.91
N PRO A 25 -16.25 1.97 -1.48
CA PRO A 25 -15.63 3.18 -0.93
C PRO A 25 -15.15 3.02 0.53
N LEU A 26 -15.59 1.97 1.21
CA LEU A 26 -15.40 1.79 2.66
C LEU A 26 -14.15 0.97 2.99
N PHE A 27 -13.57 0.29 2.01
CA PHE A 27 -12.34 -0.45 2.24
C PHE A 27 -11.16 0.50 2.45
N ARG A 28 -10.48 0.35 3.59
CA ARG A 28 -9.27 1.12 3.87
C ARG A 28 -8.16 0.74 2.87
N PRO A 29 -7.50 1.72 2.25
CA PRO A 29 -6.28 1.48 1.49
C PRO A 29 -5.24 0.74 2.32
N TRP A 30 -4.35 0.03 1.65
CA TRP A 30 -3.22 -0.63 2.30
C TRP A 30 -1.97 -0.48 1.47
N GLY A 31 -0.83 -0.72 2.07
CA GLY A 31 0.44 -0.72 1.37
C GLY A 31 1.55 -0.28 2.29
N VAL A 32 2.57 0.32 1.72
CA VAL A 32 3.81 0.64 2.43
C VAL A 32 4.29 2.03 2.04
N THR A 33 4.84 2.74 3.01
CA THR A 33 5.61 3.96 2.77
C THR A 33 7.08 3.61 2.72
N ILE A 34 7.78 4.00 1.65
CA ILE A 34 9.21 3.78 1.47
C ILE A 34 9.90 5.14 1.43
N TYR A 35 10.89 5.32 2.29
CA TYR A 35 11.72 6.51 2.36
C TYR A 35 13.08 6.20 1.73
N ARG A 36 13.47 6.99 0.73
CA ARG A 36 14.84 6.97 0.23
C ARG A 36 15.70 7.90 1.09
N THR A 37 16.75 7.35 1.69
CA THR A 37 17.69 8.13 2.51
C THR A 37 19.10 8.19 1.95
N ALA A 38 19.40 7.37 0.93
CA ALA A 38 20.68 7.33 0.22
C ALA A 38 20.52 7.85 -1.22
N TYR A 39 21.40 8.78 -1.59
CA TYR A 39 21.36 9.52 -2.85
C TYR A 39 22.72 9.60 -3.55
N ASP A 40 23.77 9.15 -2.89
CA ASP A 40 25.18 9.31 -3.25
C ASP A 40 25.71 8.24 -4.22
N ALA A 41 24.90 7.20 -4.50
CA ALA A 41 25.26 6.16 -5.44
C ALA A 41 25.19 6.63 -6.91
N MET A 42 26.04 6.05 -7.76
CA MET A 42 25.94 6.22 -9.21
C MET A 42 24.59 5.67 -9.70
N ASP A 43 23.87 6.44 -10.51
CA ASP A 43 22.51 6.10 -10.98
C ASP A 43 21.50 5.81 -9.83
N SER A 44 21.63 6.52 -8.70
CA SER A 44 20.76 6.33 -7.54
C SER A 44 19.26 6.56 -7.87
N ASP A 45 18.96 7.46 -8.81
CA ASP A 45 17.59 7.73 -9.26
C ASP A 45 17.01 6.58 -10.11
N GLY A 46 17.80 6.04 -11.05
CA GLY A 46 17.40 4.89 -11.86
C GLY A 46 17.18 3.65 -11.00
N ASN A 47 18.08 3.40 -10.04
CA ASN A 47 17.95 2.31 -9.07
C ASN A 47 16.72 2.47 -8.18
N TRP A 48 16.41 3.69 -7.76
CA TRP A 48 15.20 3.99 -6.99
C TRP A 48 13.94 3.69 -7.80
N GLN A 49 13.86 4.15 -9.05
CA GLN A 49 12.71 3.87 -9.90
C GLN A 49 12.55 2.36 -10.15
N ALA A 50 13.63 1.65 -10.46
CA ALA A 50 13.62 0.21 -10.68
C ALA A 50 13.15 -0.57 -9.44
N LEU A 51 13.51 -0.12 -8.23
CA LEU A 51 13.01 -0.70 -6.99
C LEU A 51 11.49 -0.55 -6.87
N LEU A 52 10.95 0.65 -7.11
CA LEU A 52 9.50 0.91 -7.02
C LEU A 52 8.72 0.06 -8.02
N ASP A 53 9.21 0.01 -9.26
CA ASP A 53 8.60 -0.77 -10.34
C ASP A 53 8.60 -2.27 -9.99
N ASN A 54 9.71 -2.78 -9.46
CA ASN A 54 9.83 -4.18 -9.05
C ASN A 54 8.88 -4.54 -7.91
N ILE A 55 8.70 -3.66 -6.92
CA ILE A 55 7.76 -3.87 -5.82
C ILE A 55 6.33 -3.93 -6.34
N GLN A 56 5.93 -2.97 -7.19
CA GLN A 56 4.59 -2.95 -7.76
C GLN A 56 4.32 -4.18 -8.64
N LYS A 57 5.31 -4.56 -9.45
CA LYS A 57 5.22 -5.73 -10.34
C LYS A 57 5.06 -7.03 -9.55
N HIS A 58 5.98 -7.31 -8.62
CA HIS A 58 5.92 -8.55 -7.83
C HIS A 58 4.64 -8.64 -7.01
N LEU A 59 4.19 -7.53 -6.42
CA LEU A 59 2.95 -7.53 -5.64
C LEU A 59 1.73 -7.82 -6.51
N ARG A 60 1.67 -7.25 -7.72
CA ARG A 60 0.61 -7.55 -8.68
C ARG A 60 0.64 -9.03 -9.09
N GLU A 61 1.81 -9.54 -9.45
CA GLU A 61 1.99 -10.93 -9.85
C GLU A 61 1.58 -11.90 -8.73
N GLU A 62 1.98 -11.62 -7.49
CA GLU A 62 1.63 -12.47 -6.34
C GLU A 62 0.12 -12.46 -6.06
N LEU A 63 -0.52 -11.29 -6.10
CA LEU A 63 -1.97 -11.20 -5.89
C LEU A 63 -2.76 -11.90 -7.01
N LEU A 64 -2.33 -11.74 -8.26
CA LEU A 64 -2.97 -12.40 -9.40
C LEU A 64 -2.76 -13.92 -9.35
N ALA A 65 -1.55 -14.41 -9.08
CA ALA A 65 -1.27 -15.83 -8.95
C ALA A 65 -2.09 -16.49 -7.83
N ARG A 66 -2.33 -15.78 -6.72
CA ARG A 66 -3.21 -16.24 -5.64
C ARG A 66 -4.69 -16.17 -5.99
N GLY A 67 -5.08 -15.38 -6.99
CA GLY A 67 -6.44 -15.21 -7.50
C GLY A 67 -6.69 -15.87 -8.85
N GLU A 68 -5.84 -16.81 -9.28
CA GLU A 68 -5.90 -17.41 -10.62
C GLU A 68 -7.01 -18.47 -10.80
N LYS A 69 -7.22 -18.85 -12.08
CA LYS A 69 -8.24 -19.79 -12.55
C LYS A 69 -8.21 -21.11 -11.75
N GLY A 70 -9.36 -21.46 -11.17
CA GLY A 70 -9.52 -22.63 -10.30
C GLY A 70 -9.86 -22.25 -8.86
N GLN A 71 -9.63 -21.00 -8.46
CA GLN A 71 -10.18 -20.41 -7.25
C GLN A 71 -11.65 -19.99 -7.47
N ASP A 72 -12.42 -19.93 -6.39
CA ASP A 72 -13.80 -19.43 -6.44
C ASP A 72 -13.85 -17.92 -6.76
N ASN A 73 -14.98 -17.46 -7.31
CA ASN A 73 -15.17 -16.06 -7.73
C ASN A 73 -14.90 -15.04 -6.61
N GLU A 74 -15.14 -15.39 -5.34
CA GLU A 74 -14.89 -14.48 -4.22
C GLU A 74 -13.39 -14.27 -4.00
N THR A 75 -12.56 -15.29 -4.23
CA THR A 75 -11.10 -15.17 -4.12
C THR A 75 -10.52 -14.33 -5.24
N VAL A 76 -11.01 -14.51 -6.48
CA VAL A 76 -10.63 -13.69 -7.64
C VAL A 76 -10.98 -12.22 -7.39
N ASN A 77 -12.21 -11.95 -6.93
CA ASN A 77 -12.66 -10.61 -6.57
C ASN A 77 -11.83 -10.02 -5.43
N ALA A 78 -11.46 -10.84 -4.44
CA ALA A 78 -10.61 -10.39 -3.34
C ALA A 78 -9.22 -9.98 -3.81
N ALA A 79 -8.60 -10.74 -4.72
CA ALA A 79 -7.31 -10.39 -5.33
C ALA A 79 -7.38 -9.05 -6.05
N GLN A 80 -8.39 -8.85 -6.91
CA GLN A 80 -8.58 -7.62 -7.67
C GLN A 80 -8.85 -6.42 -6.76
N LYS A 81 -9.69 -6.58 -5.74
CA LYS A 81 -9.99 -5.51 -4.78
C LYS A 81 -8.78 -5.16 -3.93
N LEU A 82 -8.01 -6.15 -3.47
CA LEU A 82 -6.75 -5.90 -2.76
C LEU A 82 -5.77 -5.14 -3.65
N LEU A 83 -5.64 -5.50 -4.92
CA LEU A 83 -4.79 -4.78 -5.86
C LEU A 83 -5.22 -3.32 -6.05
N SER A 84 -6.53 -3.05 -6.14
CA SER A 84 -7.04 -1.68 -6.31
C SER A 84 -6.87 -0.80 -5.07
N LEU A 85 -6.83 -1.42 -3.88
CA LEU A 85 -6.61 -0.74 -2.60
C LEU A 85 -5.12 -0.53 -2.26
N PHE A 86 -4.21 -1.14 -3.02
CA PHE A 86 -2.78 -1.02 -2.77
C PHE A 86 -2.29 0.39 -3.10
N ARG A 87 -1.50 0.97 -2.18
CA ARG A 87 -0.87 2.28 -2.30
C ARG A 87 0.60 2.16 -1.91
N LEU A 88 1.48 2.46 -2.85
CA LEU A 88 2.91 2.59 -2.61
C LEU A 88 3.22 4.09 -2.43
N ASP A 89 3.49 4.51 -1.20
CA ASP A 89 3.87 5.89 -0.88
C ASP A 89 5.40 5.99 -0.91
N ALA A 90 5.94 6.43 -2.05
CA ALA A 90 7.37 6.56 -2.26
C ALA A 90 7.82 8.00 -1.98
N ARG A 91 8.67 8.19 -0.96
CA ARG A 91 9.20 9.49 -0.57
C ARG A 91 10.69 9.58 -0.85
N SER A 92 11.06 10.55 -1.66
CA SER A 92 12.43 10.69 -2.17
C SER A 92 12.96 12.12 -2.11
N ASP A 93 12.36 13.01 -1.30
CA ASP A 93 12.88 14.36 -1.11
C ASP A 93 14.24 14.34 -0.39
N ALA A 94 15.31 14.58 -1.16
CA ALA A 94 16.67 14.56 -0.64
C ALA A 94 16.92 15.65 0.41
N GLN A 95 16.23 16.80 0.35
CA GLN A 95 16.42 17.87 1.33
C GLN A 95 15.88 17.47 2.71
N ALA A 96 14.82 16.65 2.74
CA ALA A 96 14.20 16.19 3.97
C ALA A 96 14.73 14.83 4.46
N LEU A 97 15.20 13.96 3.56
CA LEU A 97 15.44 12.53 3.86
C LEU A 97 16.90 12.08 3.72
N ALA A 98 17.79 12.85 3.11
CA ALA A 98 19.19 12.44 2.95
C ALA A 98 19.85 12.21 4.33
N GLY A 99 20.31 10.98 4.57
CA GLY A 99 20.93 10.58 5.84
C GLY A 99 19.98 10.52 7.04
N ALA A 100 18.66 10.58 6.84
CA ALA A 100 17.69 10.54 7.92
C ALA A 100 17.76 9.22 8.73
N SER A 101 17.72 9.33 10.04
CA SER A 101 17.70 8.18 10.96
C SER A 101 16.31 7.55 11.03
N MET A 102 16.24 6.30 11.52
CA MET A 102 14.96 5.60 11.70
C MET A 102 13.99 6.36 12.62
N ASP A 103 14.48 7.08 13.62
CA ASP A 103 13.64 7.85 14.54
C ASP A 103 13.04 9.07 13.83
N GLN A 104 13.84 9.79 13.02
CA GLN A 104 13.37 10.91 12.20
C GLN A 104 12.33 10.47 11.16
N LEU A 105 12.50 9.28 10.57
CA LEU A 105 11.52 8.71 9.65
C LEU A 105 10.20 8.36 10.35
N ARG A 106 10.25 7.85 11.59
CA ARG A 106 9.03 7.57 12.38
C ARG A 106 8.30 8.86 12.73
N GLU A 107 9.02 9.90 13.12
CA GLU A 107 8.42 11.21 13.39
C GLU A 107 7.77 11.79 12.14
N THR A 108 8.45 11.73 10.99
CA THR A 108 7.91 12.19 9.70
C THR A 108 6.65 11.42 9.31
N TYR A 109 6.64 10.11 9.53
CA TYR A 109 5.48 9.28 9.29
C TYR A 109 4.31 9.66 10.22
N ASN A 110 4.58 9.80 11.52
CA ASN A 110 3.57 10.14 12.52
C ASN A 110 3.01 11.55 12.34
N ALA A 111 3.84 12.52 11.94
CA ALA A 111 3.41 13.88 11.60
C ALA A 111 2.49 13.89 10.37
N GLY A 112 2.85 13.13 9.33
CA GLY A 112 2.00 12.94 8.15
C GLY A 112 0.71 12.16 8.45
N ALA A 113 0.74 11.21 9.38
CA ALA A 113 -0.43 10.46 9.83
C ALA A 113 -1.36 11.30 10.71
N ALA A 114 -0.80 12.20 11.53
CA ALA A 114 -1.55 13.15 12.34
C ALA A 114 -2.24 14.24 11.50
N GLY A 115 -1.68 14.59 10.33
CA GLY A 115 -2.30 15.48 9.35
C GLY A 115 -3.39 14.84 8.48
N GLY A 116 -3.66 13.53 8.63
CA GLY A 116 -4.74 12.82 7.92
C GLY A 116 -6.14 13.00 8.54
N GLY A 117 -6.24 13.75 9.65
CA GLY A 117 -7.49 14.29 10.16
C GLY A 117 -7.56 15.77 9.85
N SER A 118 -8.51 16.15 8.98
CA SER A 118 -8.87 17.54 8.63
C SER A 118 -7.99 18.23 7.58
N GLN A 119 -8.37 18.14 6.30
CA GLN A 119 -9.17 19.17 5.62
C GLN A 119 -9.63 18.70 4.23
#